data_AF-A0A3A4RVX2-F1
#
_entry.id   AF-A0A3A4RVX2-F1
#
_cell.length_a   1.000
_cell.length_b   1.000
_cell.length_c   1.000
_cell.angle_alpha   90.00
_cell.angle_beta   90.00
_cell.angle_gamma   90.00
#
_symmetry.space_group_name_H-M   'P 1'
#
loop_
_entity.id
_entity.type
_entity.pdbx_description
1 polymer ?
#
loop_
_entity_poly.entity_id
_entity_poly.type
_entity_poly.pdbx_seq_one_letter_code
_entity_poly.pdbx_strand_id
1 'polypeptide(L)' 'MLQAKFSVEETQAQFLNNFKIYGFKDKSAMLREAIERFKKEVELESLRKSAELYSEIYSEDDELKELTETALNGWPE' A
#
# COMPACT_ATOMS: atom_id res chain seq x y z
N MET A 1 -18.08 9.37 -12.20
CA MET A 1 -16.68 9.76 -11.91
C MET A 1 -16.66 11.18 -11.42
N LEU A 2 -15.97 11.46 -10.31
CA LEU A 2 -15.74 12.83 -9.85
C LEU A 2 -14.53 13.42 -10.58
N GLN A 3 -14.55 14.72 -10.84
CA GLN A 3 -13.46 15.43 -11.52
C GLN A 3 -12.72 16.31 -10.52
N ALA A 4 -11.40 16.27 -10.58
CA ALA A 4 -10.52 17.15 -9.84
C ALA A 4 -9.50 17.77 -10.80
N LYS A 5 -9.17 19.05 -10.58
CA LYS A 5 -8.06 19.73 -11.27
C LYS A 5 -6.88 19.80 -10.32
N PHE A 6 -5.71 19.45 -10.81
CA PHE A 6 -4.45 19.48 -10.07
C PHE A 6 -3.38 20.05 -11.00
N SER A 7 -2.43 20.77 -10.41
CA SER A 7 -1.23 21.20 -11.11
C SER A 7 -0.23 20.05 -11.13
N VAL A 8 0.52 19.94 -12.22
CA VAL A 8 1.60 18.97 -12.37
C VAL A 8 2.83 19.68 -12.88
N GLU A 9 3.99 19.12 -12.58
CA GLU A 9 5.26 19.57 -13.15
C GLU A 9 5.31 19.26 -14.65
N GLU A 10 6.15 19.98 -15.39
CA GLU A 10 6.29 19.80 -16.84
C GLU A 10 6.65 18.35 -17.20
N THR A 11 7.58 17.74 -16.44
CA THR A 11 8.00 16.35 -16.63
C THR A 11 6.85 15.36 -16.42
N GLN A 12 5.99 15.61 -15.44
CA GLN A 12 4.79 14.81 -15.16
C GLN A 12 3.75 14.97 -16.28
N ALA A 13 3.58 16.19 -16.80
CA ALA A 13 2.72 16.45 -17.94
C ALA A 13 3.21 15.72 -19.21
N GLN A 14 4.51 15.76 -19.49
CA GLN A 14 5.12 15.03 -20.62
C GLN A 14 4.93 13.52 -20.48
N PHE A 15 5.14 12.97 -19.28
CA PHE A 15 4.89 11.56 -19.00
C PHE A 15 3.44 11.17 -19.27
N LEU A 16 2.47 11.94 -18.78
CA LEU A 16 1.04 11.73 -19.04
C LEU A 16 0.67 11.92 -20.50
N ASN A 17 1.34 12.82 -21.24
CA ASN A 17 1.11 13.01 -22.68
C ASN A 17 1.48 11.77 -23.50
N ASN A 18 2.43 10.98 -23.00
CA ASN A 18 2.90 9.74 -23.61
C ASN A 18 2.02 8.52 -23.27
N PHE A 19 0.83 8.70 -22.70
CA PHE A 19 -0.08 7.63 -22.26
C PHE A 19 -0.31 6.52 -23.30
N LYS A 20 -0.36 6.85 -24.60
CA LYS A 20 -0.57 5.88 -25.68
C LYS A 20 0.59 4.89 -25.81
N ILE A 21 1.84 5.34 -25.57
CA ILE A 21 3.03 4.49 -25.64
C ILE A 21 2.95 3.37 -24.59
N TYR A 22 2.31 3.65 -23.45
CA TYR A 22 2.11 2.71 -22.37
C TYR A 22 0.79 1.92 -22.47
N GLY A 23 0.06 2.03 -23.58
CA GLY A 23 -1.17 1.27 -23.82
C GLY A 23 -2.44 1.81 -23.15
N PHE A 24 -2.41 3.03 -22.61
CA PHE A 24 -3.61 3.63 -22.02
C PHE A 24 -4.50 4.29 -23.08
N LYS A 25 -5.81 4.26 -22.84
CA LYS A 25 -6.82 4.91 -23.70
C LYS A 25 -6.81 6.44 -23.62
N ASP A 26 -6.49 6.99 -22.46
CA ASP A 26 -6.48 8.42 -22.17
C ASP A 26 -5.55 8.72 -20.96
N LYS A 27 -5.18 9.98 -20.77
CA LYS A 27 -4.34 10.43 -19.64
C LYS A 27 -4.96 10.08 -18.29
N SER A 28 -6.29 10.17 -18.20
CA SER A 28 -7.03 9.92 -16.96
C SER A 28 -6.96 8.43 -16.57
N ALA A 29 -6.91 7.51 -17.52
CA ALA A 29 -6.75 6.07 -17.29
C ALA A 29 -5.38 5.77 -16.72
N MET A 30 -4.34 6.36 -17.30
CA MET A 30 -2.97 6.26 -16.79
C MET A 30 -2.85 6.83 -15.38
N LEU A 31 -3.43 8.00 -15.14
CA LEU A 31 -3.39 8.63 -13.83
C LEU A 31 -4.17 7.84 -12.77
N ARG A 32 -5.34 7.28 -13.10
CA ARG A 32 -6.08 6.42 -12.16
C ARG A 32 -5.25 5.21 -11.74
N GLU A 33 -4.60 4.56 -12.69
CA GLU A 33 -3.72 3.41 -12.39
C GLU A 33 -2.55 3.83 -11.49
N ALA A 34 -1.94 4.99 -11.75
CA ALA A 34 -0.88 5.51 -10.88
C ALA A 34 -1.38 5.81 -9.45
N ILE A 35 -2.57 6.41 -9.31
CA ILE A 35 -3.18 6.69 -8.01
C ILE A 35 -3.50 5.40 -7.27
N GLU A 36 -4.04 4.37 -7.93
CA GLU A 36 -4.34 3.09 -7.26
C GLU A 36 -3.08 2.35 -6.80
N ARG A 37 -1.97 2.45 -7.55
CA ARG A 37 -0.68 1.91 -7.11
C ARG A 37 -0.17 2.64 -5.87
N PHE A 38 -0.16 3.98 -5.92
CA PHE A 38 0.27 4.80 -4.80
C PHE A 38 -0.59 4.57 -3.55
N LYS A 39 -1.91 4.43 -3.71
CA LYS A 39 -2.82 4.10 -2.62
C LYS A 39 -2.43 2.79 -1.92
N LYS A 40 -2.17 1.74 -2.69
CA LYS A 40 -1.73 0.43 -2.14
C LYS A 40 -0.41 0.54 -1.40
N GLU A 41 0.52 1.34 -1.91
CA GLU A 41 1.82 1.58 -1.25
C GLU A 41 1.63 2.27 0.10
N VAL A 42 0.80 3.32 0.16
CA VAL A 42 0.49 4.04 1.41
C VAL A 42 -0.24 3.13 2.42
N GLU A 43 -1.22 2.35 1.96
CA GLU A 43 -1.95 1.39 2.81
C GLU A 43 -1.02 0.31 3.37
N LEU A 44 -0.11 -0.21 2.54
CA LEU A 44 0.88 -1.20 2.96
C LEU A 44 1.88 -0.62 3.95
N GLU A 45 2.35 0.61 3.74
CA GLU A 45 3.25 1.29 4.67
C GLU A 45 2.58 1.50 6.03
N SER A 46 1.30 1.90 6.04
CA SER A 46 0.50 2.01 7.26
C SER A 46 0.39 0.66 8.00
N LEU A 47 0.12 -0.42 7.25
CA LEU A 47 0.03 -1.76 7.81
C LEU A 47 1.36 -2.22 8.41
N ARG A 48 2.48 -1.98 7.72
CA ARG A 48 3.83 -2.29 8.23
C ARG A 48 4.14 -1.55 9.53
N LYS A 49 3.89 -0.25 9.58
CA LYS A 49 4.07 0.56 10.80
C LYS A 49 3.23 0.02 11.95
N SER A 50 1.98 -0.38 11.68
CA SER A 50 1.14 -0.99 12.72
C SER A 50 1.69 -2.33 13.19
N ALA A 51 2.16 -3.20 12.27
CA ALA A 51 2.73 -4.49 12.61
C ALA A 51 4.04 -4.36 13.40
N GLU A 52 4.90 -3.40 13.06
CA GLU A 52 6.11 -3.07 13.83
C GLU A 52 5.76 -2.67 15.26
N LEU A 53 4.77 -1.78 15.43
CA LEU A 53 4.32 -1.35 16.76
C LEU A 53 3.73 -2.50 17.59
N TYR A 54 2.95 -3.38 16.97
CA TYR A 54 2.44 -4.59 17.64
C TYR A 54 3.55 -5.58 17.97
N SER A 55 4.57 -5.71 17.11
CA SER A 55 5.72 -6.56 17.37
C SER A 55 6.54 -6.06 18.56
N GLU A 56 6.70 -4.75 18.71
CA GLU A 56 7.35 -4.15 19.88
C GLU A 56 6.58 -4.50 21.16
N ILE A 57 5.26 -4.28 21.19
CA ILE A 57 4.41 -4.61 22.35
C ILE A 57 4.47 -6.11 22.67
N TYR A 58 4.29 -6.96 21.66
CA TYR A 58 4.35 -8.42 21.81
C TYR A 58 5.73 -8.88 22.29
N SER A 59 6.81 -8.21 21.89
CA SER A 59 8.17 -8.55 22.33
C SER A 59 8.44 -8.26 23.81
N GLU A 60 7.63 -7.42 24.45
CA GLU A 60 7.76 -7.08 25.87
C GLU A 60 6.81 -7.88 26.78
N ASP A 61 5.83 -8.58 26.19
CA ASP A 61 4.79 -9.32 26.91
C ASP A 61 5.05 -10.84 26.88
N ASP A 62 5.79 -11.33 27.87
CA ASP A 62 6.17 -12.75 27.95
C ASP A 62 4.99 -13.69 28.23
N GLU A 63 3.96 -13.23 28.96
CA GLU A 63 2.75 -14.02 29.22
C GLU A 63 1.95 -14.23 27.94
N LEU A 64 1.82 -13.18 27.11
CA LEU A 64 1.17 -13.27 25.81
C LEU A 64 1.94 -14.18 24.83
N LYS A 65 3.28 -14.15 24.85
CA LYS A 65 4.11 -15.08 24.06
C LYS A 65 3.88 -16.53 24.47
N GLU A 66 3.94 -16.84 25.76
CA GLU A 66 3.71 -18.21 26.24
C GLU A 66 2.31 -18.71 25.86
N LEU A 67 1.29 -17.85 25.95
CA LEU A 67 -0.08 -18.19 25.58
C LEU A 67 -0.22 -18.50 24.08
N THR A 68 0.41 -17.68 23.23
CA THR A 68 0.36 -17.84 21.76
C THR A 68 1.21 -19.02 21.27
N GLU A 69 2.37 -19.29 21.89
CA GLU A 69 3.17 -20.49 21.63
C GLU A 69 2.41 -21.76 22.02
N THR A 70 1.71 -21.75 23.15
CA THR A 70 0.92 -22.91 23.60
C THR A 70 -0.24 -23.21 22.65
N ALA A 71 -0.81 -22.19 22.01
CA ALA A 71 -1.90 -22.32 21.04
C ALA A 71 -1.48 -22.97 19.70
N LEU A 72 -0.17 -23.05 19.39
CA LEU A 72 0.33 -23.75 18.20
C LEU A 72 0.28 -25.28 18.35
N ASN A 73 0.16 -25.80 19.58
CA ASN A 73 0.10 -27.23 19.82
C ASN A 73 -1.22 -27.82 19.30
N GLY A 74 -1.14 -28.61 18.23
CA GLY A 74 -2.28 -29.35 17.66
C GLY A 74 -2.80 -28.82 16.33
N TRP A 75 -2.15 -27.80 15.74
CA TRP A 75 -2.44 -27.43 14.35
C TRP A 75 -1.79 -28.42 13.37
N PRO A 76 -2.51 -28.85 12.31
CA PRO A 76 -1.92 -29.70 11.27
C PRO A 76 -0.86 -28.93 10.47
N GLU A 77 0.20 -29.64 10.04
CA GLU A 77 1.27 -29.12 9.16
C GLU A 77 0.75 -28.53 7.84
#